data_AF-A0A9X5X9B5-F1
#
_entry.id   AF-A0A9X5X9B5-F1
#
_cell.length_a   1.000
_cell.length_b   1.000
_cell.length_c   1.000
_cell.angle_alpha   90.00
_cell.angle_beta   90.00
_cell.angle_gamma   90.00
#
_symmetry.space_group_name_H-M   'P 1'
#
loop_
_entity.id
_entity.type
_entity.pdbx_description
1 polymer ?
#
loop_
_entity_poly.entity_id
_entity_poly.type
_entity_poly.pdbx_seq_one_letter_code
_entity_poly.pdbx_strand_id
1 'polypeptide(L)' 'MTRQSEHIDVLIIGAGISGIGAAHYLQTERPGSSYAILEARGVSGGTWALFRYPGIRSDSDLHTFGYAFK' A
#
# COMPACT_ATOMS: atom_id res chain seq x y z
N MET A 1 29.41 -5.74 -12.34
CA MET A 1 27.96 -5.68 -12.60
C MET A 1 27.48 -4.31 -12.15
N THR A 2 27.46 -3.34 -13.06
CA THR A 2 26.98 -1.98 -12.77
C THR A 2 25.47 -2.03 -12.60
N ARG A 3 24.97 -1.77 -11.40
CA ARG A 3 23.53 -1.56 -11.19
C ARG A 3 23.14 -0.29 -11.94
N GLN A 4 22.36 -0.42 -13.02
CA GLN A 4 21.61 0.72 -13.51
C GLN A 4 20.54 1.07 -12.47
N SER A 5 20.46 2.34 -12.11
CA SER A 5 19.36 2.84 -11.29
C SER A 5 18.11 2.88 -12.16
N GLU A 6 17.07 2.14 -11.75
CA GLU A 6 15.74 2.28 -12.35
C GLU A 6 15.11 3.59 -11.86
N HIS A 7 14.58 4.38 -12.79
CA HIS A 7 13.84 5.59 -12.49
C HIS A 7 12.35 5.28 -12.46
N ILE A 8 11.68 5.71 -11.38
CA ILE A 8 10.23 5.65 -11.23
C ILE A 8 9.73 7.03 -10.81
N ASP A 9 8.51 7.40 -11.21
CA ASP A 9 7.96 8.72 -10.92
C ASP A 9 7.56 8.85 -9.45
N VAL A 10 7.07 7.76 -8.84
CA VAL A 10 6.66 7.73 -7.44
C VAL A 10 7.12 6.46 -6.73
N LEU A 11 7.82 6.62 -5.61
CA LEU A 11 8.17 5.53 -4.71
C LEU A 11 7.28 5.58 -3.46
N ILE A 12 6.50 4.53 -3.22
CA ILE A 12 5.66 4.37 -2.03
C ILE A 12 6.37 3.44 -1.05
N ILE A 13 6.51 3.86 0.20
CA ILE A 13 7.09 3.05 1.27
C ILE A 13 5.98 2.49 2.16
N GLY A 14 5.85 1.16 2.18
CA GLY A 14 4.89 0.39 2.96
C GLY A 14 3.68 -0.08 2.15
N ALA A 15 3.42 -1.39 2.17
CA ALA A 15 2.25 -2.01 1.54
C ALA A 15 1.10 -2.23 2.55
N GLY A 16 0.83 -1.21 3.37
CA GLY A 16 -0.37 -1.12 4.21
C GLY A 16 -1.57 -0.56 3.44
N ILE A 17 -2.70 -0.35 4.14
CA ILE A 17 -3.92 0.21 3.54
C ILE A 17 -3.63 1.54 2.82
N SER A 18 -2.89 2.45 3.46
CA SER A 18 -2.55 3.75 2.86
C SER A 18 -1.68 3.63 1.61
N GLY A 19 -0.69 2.74 1.60
CA GLY A 19 0.20 2.58 0.44
C GLY A 19 -0.51 1.95 -0.76
N ILE A 20 -1.37 0.96 -0.51
CA ILE A 20 -2.22 0.35 -1.54
C ILE A 20 -3.24 1.37 -2.07
N GLY A 21 -3.90 2.13 -1.19
CA GLY A 21 -4.81 3.20 -1.58
C GLY A 21 -4.13 4.27 -2.43
N ALA A 22 -2.94 4.72 -2.03
CA ALA A 22 -2.15 5.68 -2.80
C ALA A 22 -1.81 5.15 -4.21
N ALA A 23 -1.39 3.89 -4.31
CA ALA A 23 -1.12 3.25 -5.59
C ALA A 23 -2.36 3.14 -6.49
N HIS A 24 -3.54 2.90 -5.92
CA HIS A 24 -4.79 2.92 -6.67
C HIS A 24 -5.06 4.31 -7.25
N TYR A 25 -4.99 5.37 -6.44
CA TYR A 25 -5.22 6.73 -6.92
C TYR A 25 -4.17 7.21 -7.92
N LEU A 26 -2.89 6.79 -7.78
CA LEU A 26 -1.89 7.06 -8.82
C LEU A 26 -2.26 6.43 -10.16
N GLN A 27 -2.75 5.18 -10.15
CA GLN A 27 -3.19 4.52 -11.39
C GLN A 27 -4.38 5.22 -12.04
N THR A 28 -5.36 5.66 -11.24
CA THR A 28 -6.61 6.21 -11.75
C THR A 28 -6.54 7.70 -12.08
N GLU A 29 -5.84 8.50 -11.27
CA GLU A 29 -5.77 9.96 -11.43
C GLU A 29 -4.52 10.42 -12.21
N ARG A 30 -3.48 9.58 -12.27
CA ARG A 30 -2.24 9.88 -13.01
C ARG A 30 -1.86 8.76 -13.98
N PRO A 31 -2.75 8.41 -14.92
CA PRO A 31 -2.47 7.36 -15.89
C PRO A 31 -1.16 7.66 -16.64
N GLY A 32 -0.25 6.68 -16.65
CA GLY A 32 1.07 6.79 -17.28
C GLY A 32 2.23 7.13 -16.33
N SER A 33 1.97 7.52 -15.08
CA SER A 33 3.04 7.61 -14.07
C SER A 33 3.45 6.21 -13.61
N SER A 34 4.74 5.93 -13.65
CA SER A 34 5.34 4.72 -13.07
C SER A 34 5.42 4.85 -11.55
N TYR A 35 5.14 3.77 -10.83
CA TYR A 35 5.33 3.74 -9.38
C TYR A 35 5.75 2.35 -8.89
N ALA A 36 6.39 2.32 -7.73
CA ALA A 36 6.69 1.09 -7.01
C ALA A 36 6.26 1.21 -5.54
N ILE A 37 5.88 0.09 -4.95
CA ILE A 37 5.65 -0.03 -3.50
C ILE A 37 6.75 -0.92 -2.93
N LEU A 38 7.52 -0.40 -1.96
CA LEU A 38 8.48 -1.19 -1.20
C LEU A 38 7.91 -1.49 0.19
N GLU A 39 7.77 -2.77 0.49
CA GLU A 39 7.38 -3.27 1.81
C GLU A 39 8.55 -4.04 2.40
N ALA A 40 8.90 -3.73 3.65
CA ALA A 40 10.02 -4.36 4.32
C ALA A 40 9.76 -5.85 4.61
N ARG A 41 8.50 -6.25 4.73
CA ARG A 41 8.09 -7.63 5.01
C ARG A 41 7.75 -8.38 3.72
N GLY A 42 7.81 -9.70 3.77
CA GLY A 42 7.38 -10.56 2.66
C GLY A 42 5.85 -10.63 2.46
N VAL A 43 5.07 -9.79 3.13
CA VAL A 43 3.60 -9.79 3.09
C VAL A 43 3.07 -8.36 3.13
N SER A 44 2.06 -8.08 2.30
CA SER A 44 1.28 -6.84 2.34
C SER A 44 0.26 -6.87 3.49
N GLY A 45 -0.31 -5.70 3.81
CA GLY A 45 -1.36 -5.53 4.82
C GLY A 45 -1.00 -4.59 5.98
N GLY A 46 0.25 -4.12 6.05
CA GLY A 46 0.69 -3.18 7.10
C GLY A 46 0.42 -3.72 8.50
N THR A 47 -0.19 -2.88 9.35
CA THR A 47 -0.67 -3.20 10.70
C THR A 47 -1.39 -4.55 10.78
N TRP A 48 -2.28 -4.85 9.84
CA TRP A 48 -3.13 -6.05 9.86
C TRP A 48 -2.41 -7.34 9.51
N ALA A 49 -1.30 -7.25 8.80
CA ALA A 49 -0.43 -8.39 8.58
C ALA A 49 0.61 -8.56 9.71
N LEU A 50 0.92 -7.48 10.45
CA LEU A 50 1.93 -7.50 11.51
C LEU A 50 1.35 -8.05 12.81
N PHE A 51 0.23 -7.49 13.23
CA PHE A 51 -0.40 -7.82 14.50
C PHE A 51 -1.39 -8.98 14.31
N ARG A 52 -1.07 -10.12 14.92
CA ARG A 52 -1.89 -11.34 14.89
C ARG A 52 -2.23 -11.89 16.27
N TYR A 53 -2.36 -11.00 17.25
CA TYR A 53 -2.77 -11.38 18.60
C TYR A 53 -4.29 -11.59 18.70
N PRO A 54 -4.77 -12.44 19.62
CA PRO A 54 -6.21 -12.66 19.82
C PRO A 54 -6.96 -11.38 20.16
N GLY A 55 -8.07 -11.11 19.48
CA GLY A 55 -8.93 -9.96 19.75
C GLY A 55 -8.57 -8.67 18.99
N ILE A 56 -7.61 -8.71 18.06
CA ILE A 56 -7.33 -7.58 17.16
C ILE A 56 -8.59 -7.20 16.37
N ARG A 57 -8.90 -5.90 16.33
CA ARG A 57 -10.06 -5.34 15.63
C ARG A 57 -9.81 -3.88 15.28
N SER A 58 -10.58 -3.36 14.32
CA SER A 58 -10.64 -1.93 14.06
C SER A 58 -11.59 -1.26 15.05
N ASP A 59 -11.33 -0.01 15.39
CA ASP A 59 -12.28 0.84 16.12
C ASP A 59 -13.28 1.52 15.15
N SER A 60 -13.04 1.41 13.83
CA SER A 60 -13.98 1.82 12.79
C SER A 60 -14.94 0.69 12.45
N ASP A 61 -16.17 1.03 12.07
CA ASP A 61 -17.16 0.06 11.62
C ASP A 61 -16.82 -0.49 10.22
N LEU A 62 -17.44 -1.62 9.86
CA LEU A 62 -17.21 -2.31 8.59
C LEU A 62 -17.53 -1.47 7.35
N HIS A 63 -18.45 -0.51 7.45
CA HIS A 63 -18.82 0.34 6.32
C HIS A 63 -17.85 1.50 6.10
N THR A 64 -17.18 1.95 7.15
CA THR A 64 -16.18 3.03 7.08
C THR A 64 -14.76 2.50 6.95
N PHE A 65 -14.50 1.26 7.37
CA PHE A 65 -13.18 0.64 7.31
C PHE A 65 -12.92 -0.07 5.97
N GLY A 66 -12.86 0.69 4.89
CA GLY A 66 -12.58 0.18 3.54
C GLY A 66 -12.14 1.27 2.58
N TYR A 67 -11.80 0.87 1.36
CA TYR A 67 -11.54 1.82 0.29
C TYR A 67 -12.84 2.43 -0.23
N ALA A 68 -12.81 3.73 -0.55
CA ALA A 68 -13.93 4.41 -1.18
C ALA A 68 -14.16 3.95 -2.63
N PHE A 69 -13.09 3.53 -3.29
CA PHE A 69 -13.13 2.91 -4.61
C PHE A 69 -13.57 1.44 -4.49
N LYS A 70 -14.43 1.00 -5.41
CA LYS A 70 -14.97 -0.37 -5.48
C LYS A 70 -14.59 -0.98 -6.82
#